data_AF-A0A845HEV9-F1
#
_entry.id   AF-A0A845HEV9-F1
#
_cell.length_a   1.000
_cell.length_b   1.000
_cell.length_c   1.000
_cell.angle_alpha   90.00
_cell.angle_beta   90.00
_cell.angle_gamma   90.00
#
_symmetry.space_group_name_H-M   'P 1'
#
loop_
_entity.id
_entity.type
_entity.pdbx_description
1 polymer ?
#
loop_
_entity_poly.entity_id
_entity_poly.type
_entity_poly.pdbx_seq_one_letter_code
_entity_poly.pdbx_strand_id
1 'polypeptide(L)'
;MSKTILIVTHSQDLHADLVAARLAAGGHRLFRLDLDHFPRDFQTSQRHAGGALHNKIRRRSEEHWLDMAEVGAVWLRKPGEFSFLSDELAPQELAYARQEAEHALFSLLYTLDCYWVSHPLALRGAQWKGEQLKRAARMGFLVPDSLTTNAPDEVLAFKHSLAGDMIFKALSDPMLGGGELEPEQRSNGGLGTTIVDDDMLGNVEAVGQLHCHFQRYIPKQYELRVTVIGERVFAAKIHSQDDARTAVDSRDMSAPIRYEATQLPDELRRRCVAFVRSYDLHYGALDLIVTPGGEVVFLENNPAGQFLYIEQLIPEFRMIDAMADTLVEGALCH
;
A
#
# COMPACT_ATOMS: atom_id res chain seq x y z
N MET A 1 -11.41 -27.25 -13.11
CA MET A 1 -12.23 -26.09 -13.56
C MET A 1 -11.37 -24.84 -13.44
N SER A 2 -11.44 -23.89 -14.37
CA SER A 2 -10.72 -22.62 -14.20
C SER A 2 -11.29 -21.89 -12.99
N LYS A 3 -10.45 -21.66 -11.99
CA LYS A 3 -10.78 -20.82 -10.83
C LYS A 3 -10.96 -19.36 -11.27
N THR A 4 -11.74 -18.61 -10.49
CA THR A 4 -11.99 -17.18 -10.69
C THR A 4 -10.97 -16.36 -9.91
N ILE A 5 -10.44 -15.32 -10.54
CA ILE A 5 -9.63 -14.29 -9.88
C ILE A 5 -10.57 -13.16 -9.44
N LEU A 6 -10.57 -12.83 -8.15
CA LEU A 6 -11.35 -11.76 -7.56
C LEU A 6 -10.49 -10.51 -7.38
N ILE A 7 -10.86 -9.38 -7.98
CA ILE A 7 -10.20 -8.08 -7.73
C ILE A 7 -11.13 -7.25 -6.86
N VAL A 8 -10.65 -6.81 -5.70
CA VAL A 8 -11.39 -5.95 -4.75
C VAL A 8 -10.71 -4.58 -4.73
N THR A 9 -11.42 -3.56 -5.21
CA THR A 9 -10.88 -2.21 -5.43
C THR A 9 -11.99 -1.15 -5.46
N HIS A 10 -11.77 0.02 -6.06
CA HIS A 10 -12.80 1.00 -6.42
C HIS A 10 -12.86 1.25 -7.94
N SER A 11 -13.95 1.88 -8.41
CA SER A 11 -14.23 2.07 -9.84
C SER A 11 -13.17 2.88 -10.60
N GLN A 12 -12.47 3.78 -9.90
CA GLN A 12 -11.43 4.66 -10.45
C GLN A 12 -9.99 4.09 -10.37
N ASP A 13 -9.81 2.83 -10.01
CA ASP A 13 -8.47 2.24 -9.87
C ASP A 13 -7.89 1.76 -11.22
N LEU A 14 -7.03 2.61 -11.81
CA LEU A 14 -6.36 2.32 -13.09
C LEU A 14 -5.48 1.06 -13.04
N HIS A 15 -4.90 0.71 -11.88
CA HIS A 15 -4.11 -0.54 -11.77
C HIS A 15 -5.00 -1.76 -11.97
N ALA A 16 -6.19 -1.73 -11.36
CA ALA A 16 -7.17 -2.79 -11.51
C ALA A 16 -7.70 -2.88 -12.94
N ASP A 17 -7.95 -1.74 -13.61
CA ASP A 17 -8.35 -1.72 -15.03
C ASP A 17 -7.35 -2.46 -15.92
N LEU A 18 -6.06 -2.12 -15.79
CA LEU A 18 -5.01 -2.65 -16.65
C LEU A 18 -4.72 -4.12 -16.40
N VAL A 19 -4.67 -4.55 -15.13
CA VAL A 19 -4.50 -5.97 -14.78
C VAL A 19 -5.74 -6.78 -15.19
N ALA A 20 -6.96 -6.27 -14.98
CA ALA A 20 -8.19 -6.92 -15.42
C ALA A 20 -8.21 -7.12 -16.94
N ALA A 21 -7.82 -6.11 -17.72
CA ALA A 21 -7.72 -6.19 -19.16
C ALA A 21 -6.69 -7.25 -19.59
N ARG A 22 -5.52 -7.31 -18.93
CA ARG A 22 -4.49 -8.32 -19.19
C ARG A 22 -4.94 -9.74 -18.86
N LEU A 23 -5.69 -9.93 -17.77
CA LEU A 23 -6.28 -11.22 -17.39
C LEU A 23 -7.34 -11.67 -18.39
N ALA A 24 -8.23 -10.75 -18.81
CA ALA A 24 -9.27 -11.02 -19.80
C ALA A 24 -8.69 -11.39 -21.16
N ALA A 25 -7.64 -10.69 -21.62
CA ALA A 25 -6.93 -11.02 -22.86
C ALA A 25 -6.28 -12.41 -22.83
N GLY A 26 -5.92 -12.91 -21.64
CA GLY A 26 -5.44 -14.28 -21.43
C GLY A 26 -6.54 -15.34 -21.32
N GLY A 27 -7.82 -14.95 -21.39
CA GLY A 27 -8.96 -15.86 -21.25
C GLY A 27 -9.23 -16.34 -19.81
N HIS A 28 -8.68 -15.66 -18.80
CA HIS A 28 -8.88 -16.02 -17.40
C HIS A 28 -10.24 -15.51 -16.87
N ARG A 29 -10.86 -16.28 -15.97
CA ARG A 29 -12.11 -15.88 -15.32
C ARG A 29 -11.83 -14.83 -14.25
N LEU A 30 -12.53 -13.71 -14.34
CA LEU A 30 -12.38 -12.55 -13.46
C LEU A 30 -13.74 -12.17 -12.85
N PHE A 31 -13.73 -11.77 -11.57
CA PHE A 31 -14.80 -11.00 -10.96
C PHE A 31 -14.20 -9.75 -10.32
N ARG A 32 -14.61 -8.56 -10.77
CA ARG A 32 -14.20 -7.29 -10.15
C ARG A 32 -15.31 -6.79 -9.22
N LEU A 33 -14.93 -6.52 -7.97
CA LEU A 33 -15.75 -5.93 -6.93
C LEU A 33 -15.26 -4.51 -6.66
N ASP A 34 -16.02 -3.53 -7.15
CA ASP A 34 -15.80 -2.11 -6.89
C ASP A 34 -16.55 -1.73 -5.60
N LEU A 35 -15.80 -1.40 -4.55
CA LEU A 35 -16.33 -1.11 -3.21
C LEU A 35 -17.20 0.14 -3.19
N ASP A 36 -16.89 1.12 -4.04
CA ASP A 36 -17.70 2.32 -4.26
C ASP A 36 -19.02 2.08 -4.99
N HIS A 37 -19.24 0.85 -5.46
CA HIS A 37 -20.51 0.37 -5.98
C HIS A 37 -21.16 -0.69 -5.07
N PHE A 38 -20.51 -1.06 -3.96
CA PHE A 38 -21.00 -2.04 -3.00
C PHE A 38 -21.63 -1.34 -1.77
N PRO A 39 -22.76 -1.83 -1.23
CA PRO A 39 -23.60 -2.92 -1.72
C PRO A 39 -24.61 -2.50 -2.82
N ARG A 40 -24.66 -1.23 -3.24
CA ARG A 40 -25.66 -0.72 -4.19
C ARG A 40 -25.88 -1.61 -5.41
N ASP A 41 -24.81 -1.95 -6.13
CA ASP A 41 -24.85 -2.64 -7.42
C ASP A 41 -24.58 -4.14 -7.31
N PHE A 42 -24.38 -4.66 -6.10
CA PHE A 42 -24.07 -6.07 -5.84
C PHE A 42 -25.13 -6.72 -4.96
N GLN A 43 -25.22 -8.05 -5.06
CA GLN A 43 -25.98 -8.88 -4.13
C GLN A 43 -25.08 -9.98 -3.62
N THR A 44 -25.11 -10.19 -2.31
CA THR A 44 -24.40 -11.26 -1.61
C THR A 44 -25.39 -12.15 -0.89
N SER A 45 -25.06 -13.43 -0.77
CA SER A 45 -25.80 -14.37 0.08
C SER A 45 -24.79 -15.25 0.80
N GLN A 46 -24.84 -15.22 2.12
CA GLN A 46 -24.11 -16.12 3.00
C GLN A 46 -25.13 -16.97 3.74
N ARG A 47 -25.13 -18.28 3.51
CA ARG A 47 -26.08 -19.19 4.14
C ARG A 47 -25.34 -20.21 4.99
N HIS A 48 -25.59 -20.15 6.30
CA HIS A 48 -25.20 -21.20 7.24
C HIS A 48 -26.39 -22.15 7.44
N ALA A 49 -26.20 -23.43 7.14
CA ALA A 49 -27.22 -24.44 7.36
C ALA A 49 -26.56 -25.79 7.65
N GLY A 50 -26.89 -26.40 8.80
CA GLY A 50 -26.39 -27.74 9.16
C GLY A 50 -24.86 -27.83 9.22
N GLY A 51 -24.16 -26.74 9.56
CA GLY A 51 -22.69 -26.68 9.60
C GLY A 51 -22.02 -26.39 8.26
N ALA A 52 -22.77 -26.39 7.15
CA ALA A 52 -22.26 -25.98 5.85
C ALA A 52 -22.41 -24.46 5.64
N LEU A 53 -21.46 -23.88 4.91
CA LEU A 53 -21.46 -22.51 4.44
C LEU A 53 -21.56 -22.49 2.92
N HIS A 54 -22.54 -21.77 2.39
CA HIS A 54 -22.58 -21.46 0.96
C HIS A 54 -22.63 -19.94 0.78
N ASN A 55 -21.58 -19.44 0.15
CA ASN A 55 -21.38 -18.03 -0.12
C ASN A 55 -21.45 -17.79 -1.62
N LYS A 56 -22.16 -16.75 -2.02
CA LYS A 56 -22.25 -16.33 -3.42
C LYS A 56 -22.41 -14.83 -3.55
N ILE A 57 -21.89 -14.30 -4.66
CA ILE A 57 -21.98 -12.88 -5.02
C ILE A 57 -22.40 -12.74 -6.49
N ARG A 58 -23.11 -11.66 -6.82
CA ARG A 58 -23.35 -11.25 -8.20
C ARG A 58 -23.47 -9.75 -8.33
N ARG A 59 -23.30 -9.25 -9.56
CA ARG A 59 -23.75 -7.92 -9.94
C ARG A 59 -25.27 -7.93 -10.09
N ARG A 60 -25.97 -6.88 -9.67
CA ARG A 60 -27.44 -6.78 -9.81
C ARG A 60 -27.90 -6.82 -11.25
N SER A 61 -27.08 -6.32 -12.16
CA SER A 61 -27.30 -6.35 -13.62
C SER A 61 -27.15 -7.74 -14.24
N GLU A 62 -26.67 -8.73 -13.48
CA GLU A 62 -26.38 -10.07 -13.97
C GLU A 62 -27.26 -11.12 -13.28
N GLU A 63 -27.68 -12.13 -14.02
CA GLU A 63 -28.47 -13.23 -13.45
C GLU A 63 -27.59 -14.24 -12.71
N HIS A 64 -26.37 -14.45 -13.19
CA HIS A 64 -25.46 -15.49 -12.72
C HIS A 64 -24.83 -15.13 -11.38
N TRP A 65 -24.81 -16.10 -10.48
CA TRP A 65 -24.09 -16.02 -9.21
C TRP A 65 -22.69 -16.62 -9.39
N LEU A 66 -21.69 -15.93 -8.88
CA LEU A 66 -20.39 -16.53 -8.58
C LEU A 66 -20.51 -17.27 -7.25
N ASP A 67 -20.31 -18.58 -7.26
CA ASP A 67 -20.04 -19.33 -6.02
C ASP A 67 -18.64 -18.96 -5.52
N MET A 68 -18.55 -18.51 -4.27
CA MET A 68 -17.28 -18.10 -3.68
C MET A 68 -16.27 -19.26 -3.59
N ALA A 69 -16.71 -20.51 -3.61
CA ALA A 69 -15.83 -21.68 -3.70
C ALA A 69 -15.08 -21.80 -5.03
N GLU A 70 -15.51 -21.08 -6.07
CA GLU A 70 -14.83 -21.01 -7.37
C GLU A 70 -13.67 -20.01 -7.38
N VAL A 71 -13.53 -19.15 -6.37
CA VAL A 71 -12.44 -18.18 -6.27
C VAL A 71 -11.13 -18.91 -5.93
N GLY A 72 -10.09 -18.70 -6.73
CA GLY A 72 -8.75 -19.26 -6.50
C GLY A 72 -7.70 -18.23 -6.12
N ALA A 73 -7.93 -16.96 -6.45
CA ALA A 73 -7.07 -15.87 -6.02
C ALA A 73 -7.86 -14.59 -5.75
N VAL A 74 -7.42 -13.79 -4.78
CA VAL A 74 -7.95 -12.46 -4.46
C VAL A 74 -6.83 -11.43 -4.53
N TRP A 75 -7.06 -10.37 -5.29
CA TRP A 75 -6.27 -9.15 -5.22
C TRP A 75 -7.05 -8.08 -4.46
N LEU A 76 -6.71 -7.88 -3.19
CA LEU A 76 -7.26 -6.80 -2.37
C LEU A 76 -6.40 -5.56 -2.57
N ARG A 77 -6.82 -4.69 -3.49
CA ARG A 77 -5.96 -3.65 -4.04
C ARG A 77 -6.12 -2.31 -3.34
N LYS A 78 -7.33 -1.76 -3.32
CA LYS A 78 -7.62 -0.43 -2.74
C LYS A 78 -8.95 -0.43 -1.98
N PRO A 79 -9.07 0.35 -0.90
CA PRO A 79 -10.36 0.59 -0.26
C PRO A 79 -11.24 1.49 -1.13
N GLY A 80 -12.53 1.55 -0.81
CA GLY A 80 -13.49 2.46 -1.42
C GLY A 80 -14.66 2.69 -0.48
N GLU A 81 -15.28 3.87 -0.59
CA GLU A 81 -16.44 4.26 0.21
C GLU A 81 -17.70 3.54 -0.27
N PHE A 82 -18.36 2.76 0.59
CA PHE A 82 -19.58 2.04 0.20
C PHE A 82 -20.70 2.97 -0.29
N SER A 83 -21.47 2.48 -1.25
CA SER A 83 -22.67 3.16 -1.77
C SER A 83 -23.93 2.32 -1.57
N PHE A 84 -25.06 3.01 -1.41
CA PHE A 84 -26.35 2.40 -1.09
C PHE A 84 -27.38 2.72 -2.17
N LEU A 85 -28.51 1.99 -2.17
CA LEU A 85 -29.60 2.23 -3.11
C LEU A 85 -30.34 3.55 -2.86
N SER A 86 -30.30 4.05 -1.63
CA SER A 86 -30.87 5.34 -1.24
C SER A 86 -29.74 6.32 -0.96
N ASP A 87 -29.82 7.49 -1.59
CA ASP A 87 -28.94 8.63 -1.33
C ASP A 87 -29.44 9.50 -0.16
N GLU A 88 -30.56 9.13 0.46
CA GLU A 88 -31.27 9.92 1.49
C GLU A 88 -31.19 9.31 2.89
N LEU A 89 -30.26 8.38 3.15
CA LEU A 89 -30.07 7.80 4.47
C LEU A 89 -29.68 8.87 5.50
N ALA A 90 -30.37 8.91 6.64
CA ALA A 90 -29.99 9.80 7.74
C ALA A 90 -28.58 9.44 8.28
N PRO A 91 -27.86 10.36 8.95
CA PRO A 91 -26.48 10.11 9.39
C PRO A 91 -26.30 8.83 10.23
N GLN A 92 -27.25 8.53 11.11
CA GLN A 92 -27.22 7.30 11.92
C GLN A 92 -27.45 6.04 11.07
N GLU A 93 -28.35 6.10 10.09
CA GLU A 93 -28.64 4.99 9.18
C GLU A 93 -27.47 4.71 8.25
N LEU A 94 -26.83 5.77 7.74
CA LEU A 94 -25.64 5.67 6.90
C LEU A 94 -24.45 5.04 7.65
N ALA A 95 -24.22 5.46 8.90
CA ALA A 95 -23.18 4.88 9.75
C ALA A 95 -23.44 3.39 10.03
N TYR A 96 -24.69 3.01 10.32
CA TYR A 96 -25.08 1.62 10.49
C TYR A 96 -24.92 0.81 9.19
N ALA A 97 -25.41 1.33 8.07
CA ALA A 97 -25.34 0.66 6.77
C ALA A 97 -23.89 0.42 6.30
N ARG A 98 -22.97 1.37 6.57
CA ARG A 98 -21.53 1.20 6.31
C ARG A 98 -20.94 0.06 7.12
N GLN A 99 -21.22 0.00 8.42
CA GLN A 99 -20.73 -1.08 9.29
C GLN A 99 -21.29 -2.45 8.90
N GLU A 100 -22.58 -2.54 8.56
CA GLU A 100 -23.20 -3.78 8.09
C GLU A 100 -22.62 -4.24 6.75
N ALA A 101 -22.42 -3.31 5.80
CA ALA A 101 -21.79 -3.61 4.52
C ALA A 101 -20.34 -4.13 4.71
N GLU A 102 -19.56 -3.49 5.58
CA GLU A 102 -18.21 -3.92 5.91
C GLU A 102 -18.18 -5.34 6.50
N HIS A 103 -19.00 -5.58 7.54
CA HIS A 103 -19.07 -6.88 8.19
C HIS A 103 -19.56 -7.97 7.24
N ALA A 104 -20.58 -7.69 6.42
CA ALA A 104 -21.09 -8.65 5.44
C ALA A 104 -20.02 -8.99 4.40
N LEU A 105 -19.34 -7.98 3.86
CA LEU A 105 -18.29 -8.18 2.85
C LEU A 105 -17.12 -8.98 3.41
N PHE A 106 -16.54 -8.55 4.53
CA PHE A 106 -15.35 -9.20 5.06
C PHE A 106 -15.67 -10.57 5.69
N SER A 107 -16.88 -10.79 6.22
CA SER A 107 -17.31 -12.15 6.61
C SER A 107 -17.38 -13.10 5.41
N LEU A 108 -17.75 -12.60 4.23
CA LEU A 108 -17.73 -13.38 3.00
C LEU A 108 -16.29 -13.62 2.53
N LEU A 109 -15.46 -12.58 2.49
CA LEU A 109 -14.09 -12.65 1.99
C LEU A 109 -13.15 -13.49 2.86
N TYR A 110 -13.21 -13.34 4.19
CA TYR A 110 -12.30 -14.06 5.11
C TYR A 110 -12.56 -15.57 5.17
N THR A 111 -13.65 -16.06 4.57
CA THR A 111 -13.93 -17.50 4.46
C THR A 111 -13.22 -18.16 3.28
N LEU A 112 -12.58 -17.37 2.40
CA LEU A 112 -11.89 -17.87 1.22
C LEU A 112 -10.51 -18.45 1.59
N ASP A 113 -10.38 -19.77 1.44
CA ASP A 113 -9.10 -20.48 1.47
C ASP A 113 -8.51 -20.52 0.06
N CYS A 114 -7.83 -19.45 -0.33
CA CYS A 114 -7.27 -19.28 -1.68
C CYS A 114 -6.02 -18.38 -1.64
N TYR A 115 -5.43 -18.10 -2.80
CA TYR A 115 -4.26 -17.24 -2.88
C TYR A 115 -4.60 -15.76 -2.68
N TRP A 116 -3.84 -15.03 -1.86
CA TRP A 116 -4.11 -13.61 -1.58
C TRP A 116 -2.94 -12.70 -1.97
N VAL A 117 -3.27 -11.59 -2.63
CA VAL A 117 -2.37 -10.44 -2.81
C VAL A 117 -3.04 -9.21 -2.19
N SER A 118 -2.73 -8.82 -0.97
CA SER A 118 -2.38 -9.74 0.12
C SER A 118 -3.56 -9.83 1.09
N HIS A 119 -3.55 -10.83 1.98
CA HIS A 119 -4.64 -11.04 2.93
C HIS A 119 -4.77 -9.84 3.89
N PRO A 120 -5.99 -9.35 4.22
CA PRO A 120 -6.19 -8.20 5.11
C PRO A 120 -5.41 -8.25 6.44
N LEU A 121 -5.36 -9.42 7.09
CA LEU A 121 -4.64 -9.59 8.37
C LEU A 121 -3.13 -9.38 8.21
N ALA A 122 -2.56 -9.90 7.12
CA ALA A 122 -1.15 -9.72 6.79
C ALA A 122 -0.83 -8.25 6.47
N LEU A 123 -1.69 -7.61 5.66
CA LEU A 123 -1.59 -6.18 5.35
C LEU A 123 -1.59 -5.33 6.62
N ARG A 124 -2.45 -5.64 7.60
CA ARG A 124 -2.54 -4.89 8.86
C ARG A 124 -1.24 -4.97 9.65
N GLY A 125 -0.61 -6.14 9.73
CA GLY A 125 0.67 -6.31 10.41
C GLY A 125 1.81 -5.54 9.74
N ALA A 126 1.75 -5.37 8.42
CA ALA A 126 2.78 -4.72 7.62
C ALA A 126 2.67 -3.21 7.51
N GLN A 127 1.72 -2.54 8.17
CA GLN A 127 1.52 -1.08 8.07
C GLN A 127 2.33 -0.27 9.11
N TRP A 128 2.91 -0.94 10.11
CA TRP A 128 3.46 -0.26 11.28
C TRP A 128 4.94 0.09 11.10
N LYS A 129 5.25 1.36 10.80
CA LYS A 129 6.62 1.83 10.52
C LYS A 129 7.67 1.42 11.57
N GLY A 130 7.37 1.58 12.86
CA GLY A 130 8.29 1.16 13.92
C GLY A 130 8.59 -0.35 13.92
N GLU A 131 7.60 -1.17 13.59
CA GLU A 131 7.77 -2.61 13.46
C GLU A 131 8.54 -2.97 12.18
N GLN A 132 8.26 -2.29 11.06
CA GLN A 132 9.01 -2.43 9.81
C GLN A 132 10.50 -2.15 9.99
N LEU A 133 10.86 -1.03 10.64
CA LEU A 133 12.26 -0.66 10.90
C LEU A 133 12.95 -1.72 11.77
N LYS A 134 12.30 -2.17 12.85
CA LYS A 134 12.82 -3.22 13.74
C LYS A 134 13.04 -4.53 12.99
N ARG A 135 12.10 -4.91 12.13
CA ARG A 135 12.17 -6.13 11.33
C ARG A 135 13.24 -6.05 10.26
N ALA A 136 13.31 -4.94 9.51
CA ALA A 136 14.33 -4.71 8.49
C ALA A 136 15.74 -4.80 9.09
N ALA A 137 15.97 -4.18 10.26
CA ALA A 137 17.24 -4.27 10.98
C ALA A 137 17.61 -5.73 11.34
N ARG A 138 16.65 -6.51 11.86
CA ARG A 138 16.87 -7.95 12.16
C ARG A 138 17.19 -8.77 10.92
N MET A 139 16.76 -8.33 9.75
CA MET A 139 17.00 -8.98 8.46
C MET A 139 18.27 -8.47 7.76
N GLY A 140 19.04 -7.61 8.43
CA GLY A 140 20.33 -7.11 7.94
C GLY A 140 20.25 -5.88 7.04
N PHE A 141 19.12 -5.16 7.01
CA PHE A 141 19.08 -3.82 6.43
C PHE A 141 19.68 -2.81 7.40
N LEU A 142 20.38 -1.80 6.86
CA LEU A 142 20.57 -0.56 7.58
C LEU A 142 19.23 0.18 7.66
N VAL A 143 18.95 0.83 8.77
CA VAL A 143 17.76 1.65 9.00
C VAL A 143 18.18 2.98 9.62
N PRO A 144 17.44 4.08 9.38
CA PRO A 144 17.74 5.37 10.00
C PRO A 144 17.47 5.34 11.50
N ASP A 145 18.30 6.04 12.26
CA ASP A 145 17.99 6.38 13.65
C ASP A 145 16.66 7.13 13.66
N SER A 146 15.73 6.69 14.51
CA SER A 146 14.33 7.11 14.45
C SER A 146 13.77 7.30 15.85
N LEU A 147 12.94 8.34 16.01
CA LEU A 147 12.21 8.64 17.24
C LEU A 147 10.73 8.79 16.90
N THR A 148 9.87 8.13 17.66
CA THR A 148 8.43 8.41 17.67
C THR A 148 8.06 8.82 19.07
N THR A 149 7.59 10.06 19.25
CA THR A 149 7.33 10.61 20.58
C THR A 149 6.25 11.70 20.54
N ASN A 150 5.60 11.91 21.67
CA ASN A 150 4.81 13.10 21.97
C ASN A 150 5.46 13.95 23.10
N ALA A 151 6.74 13.68 23.42
CA ALA A 151 7.49 14.35 24.48
C ALA A 151 8.51 15.33 23.85
N PRO A 152 8.35 16.66 24.02
CA PRO A 152 9.24 17.66 23.43
C PRO A 152 10.71 17.53 23.83
N ASP A 153 10.98 17.16 25.08
CA ASP A 153 12.33 16.95 25.62
C ASP A 153 13.07 15.79 24.94
N GLU A 154 12.36 14.70 24.62
CA GLU A 154 12.91 13.58 23.84
C GLU A 154 13.29 14.01 22.41
N VAL A 155 12.55 14.94 21.80
CA VAL A 155 12.89 15.48 20.46
C VAL A 155 14.20 16.26 20.52
N LEU A 156 14.36 17.12 21.53
CA LEU A 156 15.59 17.89 21.74
C LEU A 156 16.78 16.96 22.04
N ALA A 157 16.59 15.97 22.91
CA ALA A 157 17.61 14.98 23.22
C ALA A 157 18.03 14.19 21.97
N PHE A 158 17.07 13.77 21.15
CA PHE A 158 17.33 13.08 19.90
C PHE A 158 18.07 13.98 18.92
N LYS A 159 17.62 15.23 18.68
CA LYS A 159 18.34 16.18 17.82
C LYS A 159 19.79 16.38 18.25
N HIS A 160 20.05 16.52 19.56
CA HIS A 160 21.42 16.65 20.08
C HIS A 160 22.27 15.39 19.91
N SER A 161 21.65 14.20 19.87
CA SER A 161 22.35 12.93 19.63
C SER A 161 22.77 12.73 18.17
N LEU A 162 22.16 13.47 17.23
CA LEU A 162 22.45 13.34 15.81
C LEU A 162 23.64 14.21 15.40
N ALA A 163 24.54 13.66 14.60
CA ALA A 163 25.64 14.41 13.98
C ALA A 163 25.20 15.26 12.77
N GLY A 164 23.91 15.27 12.42
CA GLY A 164 23.40 15.91 11.22
C GLY A 164 21.93 16.34 11.31
N ASP A 165 21.30 16.50 10.14
CA ASP A 165 19.93 16.98 10.07
C ASP A 165 18.92 15.94 10.55
N MET A 166 17.78 16.46 11.00
CA MET A 166 16.63 15.67 11.43
C MET A 166 15.50 15.95 10.46
N ILE A 167 14.75 14.92 10.08
CA ILE A 167 13.54 15.04 9.29
C ILE A 167 12.32 14.67 10.13
N PHE A 168 11.20 15.31 9.83
CA PHE A 168 9.87 14.91 10.25
C PHE A 168 9.17 14.13 9.14
N LYS A 169 8.42 13.10 9.50
CA LYS A 169 7.57 12.33 8.57
C LYS A 169 6.22 12.02 9.20
N ALA A 170 5.16 12.04 8.39
CA ALA A 170 3.87 11.49 8.79
C ALA A 170 3.99 9.98 9.09
N LEU A 171 3.35 9.51 10.17
CA LEU A 171 3.31 8.09 10.53
C LEU A 171 2.33 7.30 9.68
N SER A 172 1.13 7.84 9.46
CA SER A 172 0.07 7.23 8.67
C SER A 172 0.17 7.66 7.20
N ASP A 173 -0.64 8.63 6.79
CA ASP A 173 -0.73 9.17 5.45
C ASP A 173 -0.17 10.60 5.43
N PRO A 174 0.69 10.97 4.46
CA PRO A 174 1.11 12.36 4.29
C PRO A 174 -0.05 13.30 3.93
N MET A 175 -1.17 12.83 3.38
CA MET A 175 -2.34 13.66 3.09
C MET A 175 -3.14 13.97 4.36
N LEU A 176 -3.07 15.21 4.83
CA LEU A 176 -3.78 15.69 6.01
C LEU A 176 -5.31 15.61 5.82
N GLY A 177 -5.99 14.83 6.66
CA GLY A 177 -7.43 14.58 6.55
C GLY A 177 -7.81 13.79 5.29
N GLY A 178 -6.84 13.11 4.68
CA GLY A 178 -7.05 12.32 3.47
C GLY A 178 -8.07 11.21 3.68
N GLY A 179 -9.16 11.23 2.91
CA GLY A 179 -10.22 10.23 2.98
C GLY A 179 -11.28 10.46 4.07
N GLU A 180 -11.01 11.31 5.07
CA GLU A 180 -11.97 11.61 6.15
C GLU A 180 -12.68 12.96 5.98
N LEU A 181 -12.01 13.92 5.34
CA LEU A 181 -12.55 15.26 5.11
C LEU A 181 -12.79 15.50 3.62
N GLU A 182 -13.84 16.26 3.31
CA GLU A 182 -14.10 16.73 1.96
C GLU A 182 -12.96 17.67 1.48
N PRO A 183 -12.63 17.70 0.18
CA PRO A 183 -11.54 18.52 -0.35
C PRO A 183 -11.58 19.99 0.10
N GLU A 184 -12.77 20.59 0.18
CA GLU A 184 -12.98 21.99 0.57
C GLU A 184 -12.70 22.26 2.05
N GLN A 185 -12.67 21.20 2.88
CA GLN A 185 -12.37 21.28 4.31
C GLN A 185 -10.86 21.14 4.60
N ARG A 186 -10.04 20.85 3.59
CA ARG A 186 -8.59 20.64 3.74
C ARG A 186 -7.86 21.96 3.55
N SER A 187 -7.00 22.30 4.51
CA SER A 187 -6.24 23.56 4.50
C SER A 187 -4.87 23.46 3.80
N ASN A 188 -4.38 22.25 3.46
CA ASN A 188 -3.08 22.03 2.80
C ASN A 188 -3.04 20.73 1.98
N GLY A 189 -2.12 20.66 1.01
CA GLY A 189 -1.97 19.54 0.06
C GLY A 189 -1.23 18.29 0.57
N GLY A 190 -0.75 18.30 1.82
CA GLY A 190 -0.06 17.17 2.46
C GLY A 190 1.19 17.58 3.26
N LEU A 191 1.69 16.67 4.08
CA LEU A 191 2.95 16.72 4.85
C LEU A 191 3.93 15.70 4.28
N GLY A 192 4.78 16.16 3.37
CA GLY A 192 5.92 15.38 2.87
C GLY A 192 6.99 15.15 3.94
N THR A 193 8.09 14.49 3.56
CA THR A 193 9.28 14.45 4.41
C THR A 193 9.89 15.84 4.49
N THR A 194 10.02 16.39 5.68
CA THR A 194 10.45 17.78 5.88
C THR A 194 11.70 17.83 6.75
N ILE A 195 12.73 18.58 6.34
CA ILE A 195 13.87 18.91 7.19
C ILE A 195 13.38 19.78 8.34
N VAL A 196 13.69 19.39 9.57
CA VAL A 196 13.34 20.15 10.77
C VAL A 196 14.34 21.29 10.92
N ASP A 197 13.87 22.51 10.72
CA ASP A 197 14.65 23.74 10.89
C ASP A 197 14.55 24.30 12.33
N ASP A 198 15.28 25.39 12.59
CA ASP A 198 15.34 26.03 13.90
C ASP A 198 13.99 26.66 14.31
N ASP A 199 13.19 27.13 13.35
CA ASP A 199 11.86 27.70 13.62
C ASP A 199 10.88 26.61 14.07
N MET A 200 10.94 25.42 13.46
CA MET A 200 10.19 24.24 13.89
C MET A 200 10.64 23.78 15.29
N LEU A 201 11.95 23.76 15.57
CA LEU A 201 12.47 23.44 16.90
C LEU A 201 12.08 24.49 17.95
N GLY A 202 12.00 25.77 17.57
CA GLY A 202 11.46 26.83 18.43
C GLY A 202 10.00 26.59 18.85
N ASN A 203 9.28 25.75 18.12
CA ASN A 203 7.90 25.34 18.38
C ASN A 203 7.78 23.88 18.87
N VAL A 204 8.84 23.29 19.41
CA VAL A 204 8.88 21.86 19.80
C VAL A 204 7.77 21.45 20.78
N GLU A 205 7.25 22.37 21.60
CA GLU A 205 6.13 22.13 22.51
C GLU A 205 4.86 21.64 21.78
N ALA A 206 4.69 21.93 20.49
CA ALA A 206 3.58 21.43 19.69
C ALA A 206 3.57 19.90 19.56
N VAL A 207 4.73 19.24 19.76
CA VAL A 207 4.85 17.77 19.83
C VAL A 207 4.03 17.20 20.99
N GLY A 208 3.75 17.97 22.04
CA GLY A 208 2.87 17.54 23.12
C GLY A 208 1.42 17.29 22.69
N GLN A 209 0.99 17.77 21.52
CA GLN A 209 -0.38 17.65 21.03
C GLN A 209 -0.66 16.32 20.31
N LEU A 210 0.37 15.64 19.79
CA LEU A 210 0.23 14.39 19.03
C LEU A 210 1.54 13.60 18.97
N HIS A 211 1.48 12.35 18.53
CA HIS A 211 2.70 11.58 18.28
C HIS A 211 3.34 12.02 16.96
N CYS A 212 4.59 12.45 17.04
CA CYS A 212 5.41 12.87 15.93
C CYS A 212 6.48 11.80 15.61
N HIS A 213 6.88 11.70 14.36
CA HIS A 213 7.95 10.80 13.94
C HIS A 213 9.09 11.57 13.30
N PHE A 214 10.25 11.43 13.91
CA PHE A 214 11.51 12.05 13.51
C PHE A 214 12.50 10.96 13.10
N GLN A 215 13.33 11.25 12.10
CA GLN A 215 14.42 10.38 11.71
C GLN A 215 15.68 11.20 11.46
N ARG A 216 16.85 10.55 11.58
CA ARG A 216 18.09 11.12 11.05
C ARG A 216 17.96 11.30 9.55
N TYR A 217 18.24 12.49 9.05
CA TYR A 217 18.43 12.70 7.62
C TYR A 217 19.70 11.99 7.18
N ILE A 218 19.58 11.17 6.14
CA ILE A 218 20.69 10.45 5.55
C ILE A 218 20.92 11.02 4.15
N PRO A 219 22.08 11.68 3.91
CA PRO A 219 22.45 12.09 2.56
C PRO A 219 22.43 10.89 1.62
N LYS A 220 21.80 11.07 0.46
CA LYS A 220 21.58 10.00 -0.51
C LYS A 220 22.09 10.43 -1.87
N GLN A 221 22.74 9.50 -2.57
CA GLN A 221 23.11 9.65 -3.97
C GLN A 221 21.87 9.47 -4.87
N TYR A 222 20.98 8.55 -4.50
CA TYR A 222 19.72 8.27 -5.19
C TYR A 222 18.78 7.47 -4.28
N GLU A 223 17.52 7.37 -4.69
CA GLU A 223 16.50 6.51 -4.07
C GLU A 223 16.31 5.24 -4.91
N LEU A 224 15.89 4.16 -4.26
CA LEU A 224 15.51 2.91 -4.90
C LEU A 224 14.06 2.58 -4.53
N ARG A 225 13.21 2.47 -5.54
CA ARG A 225 11.87 1.92 -5.42
C ARG A 225 11.91 0.47 -5.85
N VAL A 226 11.80 -0.44 -4.88
CA VAL A 226 11.87 -1.89 -5.10
C VAL A 226 10.48 -2.49 -4.95
N THR A 227 9.86 -2.86 -6.08
CA THR A 227 8.56 -3.54 -6.10
C THR A 227 8.79 -5.05 -6.14
N VAL A 228 8.21 -5.76 -5.18
CA VAL A 228 8.15 -7.22 -5.14
C VAL A 228 6.75 -7.67 -5.54
N ILE A 229 6.65 -8.57 -6.53
CA ILE A 229 5.41 -9.22 -6.97
C ILE A 229 5.64 -10.72 -7.04
N GLY A 230 5.06 -11.47 -6.09
CA GLY A 230 5.42 -12.86 -5.85
C GLY A 230 6.91 -12.97 -5.49
N GLU A 231 7.68 -13.67 -6.33
CA GLU A 231 9.14 -13.80 -6.19
C GLU A 231 9.92 -12.85 -7.12
N ARG A 232 9.23 -12.08 -7.97
CA ARG A 232 9.84 -11.15 -8.92
C ARG A 232 10.15 -9.82 -8.24
N VAL A 233 11.31 -9.25 -8.56
CA VAL A 233 11.79 -7.98 -8.00
C VAL A 233 12.09 -7.00 -9.12
N PHE A 234 11.47 -5.83 -9.04
CA PHE A 234 11.65 -4.70 -9.95
C PHE A 234 12.26 -3.55 -9.18
N ALA A 235 13.46 -3.09 -9.55
CA ALA A 235 14.15 -2.04 -8.83
C ALA A 235 14.38 -0.83 -9.73
N ALA A 236 13.63 0.24 -9.47
CA ALA A 236 13.83 1.54 -10.11
C ALA A 236 14.79 2.36 -9.27
N LYS A 237 15.85 2.86 -9.91
CA LYS A 237 16.69 3.91 -9.36
C LYS A 237 16.12 5.26 -9.74
N ILE A 238 15.89 6.09 -8.72
CA ILE A 238 15.28 7.40 -8.83
C ILE A 238 16.38 8.43 -8.55
N HIS A 239 16.74 9.22 -9.56
CA HIS A 239 17.79 10.24 -9.46
C HIS A 239 17.26 11.50 -8.77
N SER A 240 16.85 11.38 -7.50
CA SER A 240 16.21 12.46 -6.76
C SER A 240 17.10 13.68 -6.49
N GLN A 241 18.41 13.57 -6.76
CA GLN A 241 19.35 14.69 -6.70
C GLN A 241 19.45 15.49 -8.01
N ASP A 242 18.79 15.06 -9.09
CA ASP A 242 18.77 15.79 -10.37
C ASP A 242 17.98 17.12 -10.27
N ASP A 243 17.10 17.26 -9.26
CA ASP A 243 16.36 18.49 -8.95
C ASP A 243 16.34 18.73 -7.42
N ALA A 244 16.54 19.98 -7.00
CA ALA A 244 16.58 20.34 -5.58
C ALA A 244 15.24 20.08 -4.86
N ARG A 245 14.11 20.15 -5.57
CA ARG A 245 12.77 19.89 -5.01
C ARG A 245 12.59 18.45 -4.55
N THR A 246 13.31 17.52 -5.19
CA THR A 246 13.25 16.09 -4.87
C THR A 246 14.37 15.61 -3.97
N ALA A 247 15.32 16.49 -3.63
CA ALA A 247 16.54 16.08 -2.94
C ALA A 247 16.26 15.48 -1.55
N VAL A 248 15.26 15.98 -0.84
CA VAL A 248 14.81 15.43 0.46
C VAL A 248 13.81 14.29 0.26
N ASP A 249 12.90 14.43 -0.70
CA ASP A 249 11.78 13.52 -0.94
C ASP A 249 11.44 13.45 -2.45
N SER A 250 11.53 12.28 -3.07
CA SER A 250 11.34 12.13 -4.52
C SER A 250 9.91 12.38 -5.02
N ARG A 251 8.95 12.58 -4.11
CA ARG A 251 7.50 12.58 -4.42
C ARG A 251 6.98 13.86 -5.10
N ASP A 252 7.84 14.77 -5.54
CA ASP A 252 7.46 15.84 -6.48
C ASP A 252 7.50 15.32 -7.93
N MET A 253 6.36 14.80 -8.39
CA MET A 253 6.22 14.24 -9.74
C MET A 253 6.29 15.30 -10.87
N SER A 254 6.30 16.60 -10.52
CA SER A 254 6.51 17.67 -11.50
C SER A 254 7.99 17.94 -11.77
N ALA A 255 8.89 17.38 -10.95
CA ALA A 255 10.32 17.54 -11.12
C ALA A 255 10.83 16.66 -12.28
N PRO A 256 11.66 17.20 -13.20
CA PRO A 256 12.20 16.47 -14.34
C PRO A 256 13.38 15.59 -13.93
N ILE A 257 13.17 14.67 -12.98
CA ILE A 257 14.19 13.72 -12.53
C ILE A 257 14.17 12.42 -13.32
N ARG A 258 15.35 11.79 -13.45
CA ARG A 258 15.48 10.52 -14.18
C ARG A 258 15.07 9.33 -13.33
N TYR A 259 14.51 8.33 -14.01
CA TYR A 259 14.21 7.01 -13.49
C TYR A 259 14.91 5.99 -14.38
N GLU A 260 15.64 5.04 -13.78
CA GLU A 260 16.34 4.00 -14.53
C GLU A 260 16.10 2.62 -13.93
N ALA A 261 15.95 1.61 -14.79
CA ALA A 261 15.97 0.22 -14.37
C ALA A 261 17.34 -0.12 -13.79
N THR A 262 17.37 -0.82 -12.65
CA THR A 262 18.63 -1.33 -12.09
C THR A 262 18.49 -2.75 -11.56
N GLN A 263 19.60 -3.47 -11.51
CA GLN A 263 19.68 -4.78 -10.90
C GLN A 263 20.22 -4.65 -9.48
N LEU A 264 19.48 -5.19 -8.51
CA LEU A 264 19.97 -5.27 -7.14
C LEU A 264 21.02 -6.39 -7.03
N PRO A 265 22.06 -6.21 -6.19
CA PRO A 265 22.90 -7.33 -5.77
C PRO A 265 22.04 -8.49 -5.26
N ASP A 266 22.45 -9.71 -5.59
CA ASP A 266 21.73 -10.95 -5.31
C ASP A 266 21.26 -11.08 -3.86
N GLU A 267 22.11 -10.68 -2.91
CA GLU A 267 21.79 -10.70 -1.49
C GLU A 267 20.68 -9.70 -1.14
N LEU A 268 20.77 -8.46 -1.64
CA LEU A 268 19.76 -7.43 -1.43
C LEU A 268 18.42 -7.83 -2.05
N ARG A 269 18.42 -8.40 -3.26
CA ARG A 269 17.22 -8.94 -3.92
C ARG A 269 16.53 -9.97 -3.03
N ARG A 270 17.27 -10.99 -2.56
CA ARG A 270 16.74 -12.03 -1.67
C ARG A 270 16.22 -11.45 -0.36
N ARG A 271 16.91 -10.45 0.20
CA ARG A 271 16.52 -9.78 1.43
C ARG A 271 15.20 -9.01 1.27
N CYS A 272 14.99 -8.33 0.15
CA CYS A 272 13.72 -7.64 -0.14
C CYS A 272 12.56 -8.63 -0.26
N VAL A 273 12.74 -9.74 -0.98
CA VAL A 273 11.72 -10.80 -1.07
C VAL A 273 11.43 -11.39 0.31
N ALA A 274 12.47 -11.76 1.07
CA ALA A 274 12.31 -12.30 2.41
C ALA A 274 11.58 -11.32 3.34
N PHE A 275 11.85 -10.01 3.24
CA PHE A 275 11.17 -9.00 4.05
C PHE A 275 9.67 -8.98 3.78
N VAL A 276 9.25 -8.93 2.51
CA VAL A 276 7.83 -8.97 2.12
C VAL A 276 7.18 -10.28 2.59
N ARG A 277 7.85 -11.41 2.36
CA ARG A 277 7.38 -12.73 2.79
C ARG A 277 7.25 -12.89 4.30
N SER A 278 8.07 -12.19 5.08
CA SER A 278 8.01 -12.28 6.55
C SER A 278 6.72 -11.72 7.15
N TYR A 279 5.95 -10.95 6.39
CA TYR A 279 4.61 -10.48 6.73
C TYR A 279 3.49 -11.35 6.16
N ASP A 280 3.82 -12.46 5.49
CA ASP A 280 2.87 -13.24 4.70
C ASP A 280 2.26 -12.44 3.54
N LEU A 281 3.08 -11.55 2.94
CA LEU A 281 2.70 -10.77 1.77
C LEU A 281 3.28 -11.38 0.48
N HIS A 282 2.55 -11.17 -0.61
CA HIS A 282 2.98 -11.50 -1.97
C HIS A 282 3.25 -10.24 -2.81
N TYR A 283 3.07 -9.07 -2.21
CA TYR A 283 3.32 -7.78 -2.83
C TYR A 283 3.87 -6.80 -1.79
N GLY A 284 4.84 -5.98 -2.20
CA GLY A 284 5.34 -4.86 -1.41
C GLY A 284 6.15 -3.91 -2.26
N ALA A 285 6.01 -2.61 -2.03
CA ALA A 285 6.84 -1.59 -2.63
C ALA A 285 7.74 -1.00 -1.55
N LEU A 286 9.01 -1.41 -1.55
CA LEU A 286 10.01 -0.96 -0.59
C LEU A 286 10.67 0.31 -1.11
N ASP A 287 10.81 1.27 -0.21
CA ASP A 287 11.56 2.50 -0.44
C ASP A 287 12.90 2.40 0.30
N LEU A 288 13.98 2.42 -0.48
CA LEU A 288 15.35 2.40 0.02
C LEU A 288 16.09 3.64 -0.49
N ILE A 289 17.21 3.95 0.14
CA ILE A 289 18.15 4.97 -0.34
C ILE A 289 19.54 4.38 -0.45
N VAL A 290 20.35 4.95 -1.34
CA VAL A 290 21.76 4.64 -1.43
C VAL A 290 22.57 5.87 -1.05
N THR A 291 23.43 5.74 -0.04
CA THR A 291 24.29 6.84 0.41
C THR A 291 25.39 7.14 -0.62
N PRO A 292 26.05 8.30 -0.58
CA PRO A 292 27.24 8.57 -1.39
C PRO A 292 28.38 7.54 -1.19
N GLY A 293 28.40 6.85 -0.05
CA GLY A 293 29.33 5.76 0.23
C GLY A 293 28.91 4.39 -0.33
N GLY A 294 27.75 4.30 -0.98
CA GLY A 294 27.22 3.07 -1.57
C GLY A 294 26.43 2.17 -0.61
N GLU A 295 26.13 2.64 0.60
CA GLU A 295 25.35 1.88 1.58
C GLU A 295 23.87 1.95 1.27
N VAL A 296 23.16 0.82 1.39
CA VAL A 296 21.71 0.73 1.15
C VAL A 296 20.97 0.79 2.47
N VAL A 297 20.09 1.77 2.62
CA VAL A 297 19.29 2.00 3.83
C VAL A 297 17.81 1.80 3.52
N PHE A 298 17.13 0.97 4.32
CA PHE A 298 15.70 0.77 4.26
C PHE A 298 14.95 1.92 4.92
N LEU A 299 13.94 2.47 4.26
CA LEU A 299 13.08 3.52 4.81
C LEU A 299 11.72 2.96 5.22
N GLU A 300 11.00 2.35 4.29
CA GLU A 300 9.68 1.77 4.54
C GLU A 300 9.31 0.71 3.51
N ASN A 301 8.27 -0.04 3.83
CA ASN A 301 7.54 -0.88 2.88
C ASN A 301 6.09 -0.39 2.79
N ASN A 302 5.64 -0.14 1.57
CA ASN A 302 4.24 0.11 1.28
C ASN A 302 3.59 -1.19 0.75
N PRO A 303 2.84 -1.94 1.59
CA PRO A 303 2.28 -3.23 1.23
C PRO A 303 1.12 -3.12 0.22
N ALA A 304 0.68 -1.90 -0.11
CA ALA A 304 -0.29 -1.61 -1.17
C ALA A 304 0.18 -0.42 -2.03
N GLY A 305 1.50 -0.26 -2.19
CA GLY A 305 2.10 0.85 -2.92
C GLY A 305 1.63 0.96 -4.37
N GLN A 306 1.74 2.14 -4.95
CA GLN A 306 1.54 2.34 -6.38
C GLN A 306 2.78 1.84 -7.14
N PHE A 307 2.57 1.03 -8.19
CA PHE A 307 3.66 0.57 -9.08
C PHE A 307 3.54 1.10 -10.52
N LEU A 308 2.33 1.38 -11.01
CA LEU A 308 2.09 1.78 -12.41
C LEU A 308 2.92 2.99 -12.88
N TYR A 309 3.10 4.03 -12.05
CA TYR A 309 3.89 5.20 -12.46
C TYR A 309 5.35 4.83 -12.75
N ILE A 310 5.92 3.87 -12.01
CA ILE A 310 7.26 3.35 -12.27
C ILE A 310 7.28 2.59 -13.59
N GLU A 311 6.28 1.75 -13.86
CA GLU A 311 6.19 1.05 -15.15
C GLU A 311 5.99 2.02 -16.32
N GLN A 312 5.25 3.11 -16.15
CA GLN A 312 5.10 4.14 -17.18
C GLN A 312 6.43 4.83 -17.51
N LEU A 313 7.29 5.03 -16.49
CA LEU A 313 8.61 5.62 -16.64
C LEU A 313 9.67 4.60 -17.08
N ILE A 314 9.46 3.31 -16.78
CA ILE A 314 10.35 2.18 -17.06
C ILE A 314 9.51 1.01 -17.65
N PRO A 315 9.08 1.11 -18.92
CA PRO A 315 8.14 0.16 -19.52
C PRO A 315 8.65 -1.29 -19.58
N GLU A 316 9.95 -1.51 -19.56
CA GLU A 316 10.56 -2.83 -19.57
C GLU A 316 10.25 -3.67 -18.31
N PHE A 317 9.79 -3.04 -17.21
CA PHE A 317 9.43 -3.77 -16.00
C PHE A 317 8.19 -4.64 -16.16
N ARG A 318 7.22 -4.24 -16.98
CA ARG A 318 6.00 -5.03 -17.24
C ARG A 318 5.33 -5.54 -15.94
N MET A 319 5.20 -4.68 -14.92
CA MET A 319 4.66 -5.06 -13.61
C MET A 319 3.17 -5.41 -13.66
N ILE A 320 2.41 -4.86 -14.60
CA ILE A 320 1.03 -5.29 -14.88
C ILE A 320 0.99 -6.77 -15.25
N ASP A 321 1.87 -7.20 -16.17
CA ASP A 321 1.98 -8.61 -16.57
C ASP A 321 2.39 -9.47 -15.37
N ALA A 322 3.36 -9.00 -14.59
CA ALA A 322 3.79 -9.70 -13.41
C ALA A 322 2.68 -9.88 -12.36
N MET A 323 1.87 -8.84 -12.12
CA MET A 323 0.73 -8.95 -11.21
C MET A 323 -0.30 -9.96 -11.74
N ALA A 324 -0.65 -9.86 -13.02
CA ALA A 324 -1.60 -10.77 -13.66
C ALA A 324 -1.13 -12.24 -13.58
N ASP A 325 0.12 -12.51 -13.96
CA ASP A 325 0.69 -13.85 -13.93
C ASP A 325 0.72 -14.40 -12.49
N THR A 326 1.06 -13.59 -11.49
CA THR A 326 1.07 -14.01 -10.08
C THR A 326 -0.33 -14.39 -9.58
N LEU A 327 -1.37 -13.66 -10.00
CA LEU A 327 -2.75 -14.01 -9.65
C LEU A 327 -3.22 -15.29 -10.34
N VAL A 328 -2.81 -15.51 -11.60
CA VAL A 328 -3.10 -16.74 -12.35
C VAL A 328 -2.42 -17.94 -11.72
N GLU A 329 -1.12 -17.85 -11.43
CA GLU A 329 -0.36 -18.90 -10.75
C GLU A 329 -0.98 -19.24 -9.39
N GLY A 330 -1.31 -18.21 -8.60
CA GLY A 330 -1.99 -18.38 -7.32
C GLY A 330 -3.33 -19.09 -7.45
N ALA A 331 -4.14 -18.71 -8.45
CA ALA A 331 -5.44 -19.33 -8.69
C ALA A 331 -5.36 -20.78 -9.20
N LEU A 332 -4.21 -21.23 -9.72
CA LEU A 332 -4.02 -22.61 -10.18
C LEU A 332 -3.48 -23.53 -9.08
N CYS A 333 -2.79 -22.97 -8.09
CA CYS A 333 -2.16 -23.72 -7.00
C CYS A 333 -3.08 -23.98 -5.79
N HIS A 334 -4.26 -23.34 -5.73
CA HIS A 334 -5.26 -23.44 -4.66
C HIS A 334 -6.64 -23.89 -5.20
#